data_AF-A0A2L0CJE2-F1
#
_entry.id   AF-A0A2L0CJE2-F1
#
_cell.length_a   1.000
_cell.length_b   1.000
_cell.length_c   1.000
_cell.angle_alpha   90.00
_cell.angle_beta   90.00
_cell.angle_gamma   90.00
#
_symmetry.space_group_name_H-M   'P 1'
#
loop_
_entity.id
_entity.type
_entity.pdbx_description
1 polymer ?
#
loop_
_entity_poly.entity_id
_entity_poly.type
_entity_poly.pdbx_seq_one_letter_code
_entity_poly.pdbx_strand_id
1 'polypeptide(L)'
;YKAMFIAKRQKMRGTLEPSSEDCTTCMWNSPPGSPEYVLISFWGAFHGRTFGSLSTTHSKSIHKLDIPAMPWPCAHFPQYKYPLAENERENAEEDKKALASVEEIIHYHKKRGRDVAGVVVEPIQSEGGDNHASSEFFQGLQKICKKNGVYLCLDEVQTGCGATGKFWAHEWFNLPEPPDCVSFSKKMYLGGYYHTEELKPQATYRI
;
A
#
# COMPACT_ATOMS: atom_id res chain seq x y z
N TYR A 1 5.81 -5.26 2.55
CA TYR A 1 5.93 -5.25 1.07
C TYR A 1 6.25 -6.62 0.50
N LYS A 2 7.33 -7.29 0.96
CA LYS A 2 7.72 -8.64 0.50
C LYS A 2 6.54 -9.61 0.40
N ALA A 3 5.72 -9.73 1.46
CA ALA A 3 4.53 -10.60 1.48
C ALA A 3 3.61 -10.42 0.26
N MET A 4 3.31 -9.16 -0.11
CA MET A 4 2.46 -8.86 -1.28
C MET A 4 3.10 -9.29 -2.59
N PHE A 5 4.39 -9.02 -2.80
CA PHE A 5 5.10 -9.47 -4.01
C PHE A 5 5.17 -10.99 -4.11
N ILE A 6 5.43 -11.63 -2.98
CA ILE A 6 5.47 -13.08 -2.85
C ILE A 6 4.13 -13.70 -3.24
N ALA A 7 3.04 -13.25 -2.63
CA ALA A 7 1.70 -13.77 -2.85
C ALA A 7 1.25 -13.49 -4.30
N LYS A 8 1.54 -12.29 -4.83
CA LYS A 8 1.28 -11.94 -6.23
C LYS A 8 2.03 -12.88 -7.18
N ARG A 9 3.33 -13.13 -6.94
CA ARG A 9 4.13 -14.01 -7.79
C ARG A 9 3.62 -15.45 -7.76
N GLN A 10 3.23 -15.96 -6.60
CA GLN A 10 2.66 -17.30 -6.46
C GLN A 10 1.34 -17.42 -7.23
N LYS A 11 0.45 -16.43 -7.11
CA LYS A 11 -0.81 -16.38 -7.87
C LYS A 11 -0.58 -16.35 -9.37
N MET A 12 0.40 -15.57 -9.84
CA MET A 12 0.76 -15.48 -11.26
C MET A 12 1.44 -16.76 -11.78
N ARG A 13 2.19 -17.47 -10.95
CA ARG A 13 2.75 -18.79 -11.29
C ARG A 13 1.70 -19.90 -11.32
N GLY A 14 0.61 -19.78 -10.55
CA GLY A 14 -0.39 -20.84 -10.38
C GLY A 14 0.08 -22.01 -9.52
N THR A 15 1.27 -21.94 -8.93
CA THR A 15 1.83 -22.93 -8.01
C THR A 15 2.63 -22.24 -6.90
N LEU A 16 2.74 -22.89 -5.75
CA LEU A 16 3.53 -22.40 -4.62
C LEU A 16 5.04 -22.56 -4.89
N GLU A 17 5.42 -23.61 -5.60
CA GLU A 17 6.82 -23.98 -5.85
C GLU A 17 7.46 -23.16 -6.97
N PRO A 18 8.59 -22.48 -6.74
CA PRO A 18 9.32 -21.76 -7.79
C PRO A 18 9.99 -22.73 -8.76
N SER A 19 10.11 -22.33 -10.03
CA SER A 19 10.86 -23.10 -11.02
C SER A 19 12.38 -22.96 -10.79
N SER A 20 13.17 -23.82 -11.41
CA SER A 20 14.63 -23.66 -11.44
C SER A 20 15.04 -22.32 -12.04
N GLU A 21 14.33 -21.86 -13.08
CA GLU A 21 14.55 -20.55 -13.69
C GLU A 21 14.25 -19.39 -12.73
N ASP A 22 13.15 -19.44 -11.95
CA ASP A 22 12.86 -18.44 -10.92
C ASP A 22 14.03 -18.38 -9.91
N CYS A 23 14.51 -19.54 -9.43
CA CYS A 23 15.60 -19.63 -8.47
C CYS A 23 16.94 -19.15 -9.03
N THR A 24 17.24 -19.42 -10.30
CA THR A 24 18.49 -18.96 -10.93
C THR A 24 18.46 -17.46 -11.20
N THR A 25 17.37 -16.95 -11.79
CA THR A 25 17.27 -15.54 -12.21
C THR A 25 17.14 -14.57 -11.03
N CYS A 26 16.54 -14.98 -9.90
CA CYS A 26 16.45 -14.12 -8.72
C CYS A 26 17.82 -13.77 -8.13
N MET A 27 18.81 -14.68 -8.23
CA MET A 27 20.18 -14.43 -7.76
C MET A 27 20.91 -13.35 -8.56
N TRP A 28 20.41 -13.05 -9.75
CA TRP A 28 20.89 -11.98 -10.64
C TRP A 28 19.93 -10.78 -10.67
N ASN A 29 19.01 -10.68 -9.70
CA ASN A 29 17.98 -9.64 -9.63
C ASN A 29 17.14 -9.50 -10.92
N SER A 30 16.92 -10.61 -11.64
CA SER A 30 16.29 -10.61 -12.95
C SER A 30 14.97 -11.40 -12.96
N PRO A 31 14.01 -11.07 -13.83
CA PRO A 31 12.83 -11.91 -14.06
C PRO A 31 13.19 -13.30 -14.62
N PRO A 32 12.35 -14.32 -14.40
CA PRO A 32 11.09 -14.28 -13.65
C PRO A 32 11.25 -14.33 -12.12
N GLY A 33 12.44 -14.64 -11.61
CA GLY A 33 12.73 -14.79 -10.18
C GLY A 33 12.55 -13.52 -9.36
N SER A 34 12.98 -12.39 -9.92
CA SER A 34 12.76 -11.04 -9.38
C SER A 34 11.80 -10.29 -10.32
N PRO A 35 10.47 -10.34 -10.08
CA PRO A 35 9.48 -9.74 -10.97
C PRO A 35 9.50 -8.21 -10.90
N GLU A 36 9.13 -7.55 -11.99
CA GLU A 36 9.06 -6.08 -12.10
C GLU A 36 7.77 -5.47 -11.53
N TYR A 37 7.22 -6.09 -10.48
CA TYR A 37 6.02 -5.61 -9.81
C TYR A 37 6.24 -4.25 -9.17
N VAL A 38 5.14 -3.52 -9.02
CA VAL A 38 5.14 -2.20 -8.39
C VAL A 38 4.16 -2.16 -7.20
N LEU A 39 4.38 -1.20 -6.31
CA LEU A 39 3.39 -0.80 -5.30
C LEU A 39 2.86 0.58 -5.64
N ILE A 40 1.58 0.83 -5.36
CA ILE A 40 1.03 2.18 -5.36
C ILE A 40 1.15 2.72 -3.94
N SER A 41 1.71 3.92 -3.82
CA SER A 41 1.64 4.76 -2.62
C SER A 41 0.96 6.08 -2.96
N PHE A 42 0.85 6.98 -1.99
CA PHE A 42 0.13 8.24 -2.16
C PHE A 42 1.03 9.45 -1.98
N TRP A 43 0.70 10.55 -2.67
CA TRP A 43 1.34 11.84 -2.41
C TRP A 43 1.11 12.24 -0.94
N GLY A 44 2.14 12.80 -0.29
CA GLY A 44 2.12 13.09 1.15
C GLY A 44 2.51 11.91 2.05
N ALA A 45 2.52 10.66 1.57
CA ALA A 45 2.71 9.50 2.43
C ALA A 45 4.09 9.44 3.12
N PHE A 46 4.17 8.75 4.26
CA PHE A 46 5.42 8.38 4.91
C PHE A 46 5.38 6.95 5.46
N HIS A 47 6.17 6.06 4.85
CA HIS A 47 6.23 4.64 5.21
C HIS A 47 7.62 4.21 5.72
N GLY A 48 8.54 5.16 5.90
CA GLY A 48 9.90 4.93 6.38
C GLY A 48 10.99 5.30 5.38
N ARG A 49 12.25 5.03 5.75
CA ARG A 49 13.44 5.58 5.05
C ARG A 49 14.39 4.54 4.45
N THR A 50 14.13 3.25 4.62
CA THR A 50 14.86 2.22 3.86
C THR A 50 14.46 2.26 2.38
N PHE A 51 15.31 1.82 1.45
CA PHE A 51 15.08 1.95 -0.01
C PHE A 51 13.66 1.61 -0.48
N GLY A 52 13.10 0.48 -0.02
CA GLY A 52 11.72 0.08 -0.35
C GLY A 52 10.68 1.05 0.21
N SER A 53 10.69 1.28 1.53
CA SER A 53 9.77 2.22 2.21
C SER A 53 9.91 3.67 1.74
N LEU A 54 11.11 4.07 1.34
CA LEU A 54 11.41 5.41 0.87
C LEU A 54 10.85 5.62 -0.54
N SER A 55 10.85 4.57 -1.37
CA SER A 55 10.22 4.60 -2.69
C SER A 55 8.71 4.86 -2.61
N THR A 56 8.07 4.42 -1.53
CA THR A 56 6.65 4.68 -1.23
C THR A 56 6.40 5.93 -0.37
N THR A 57 7.44 6.62 0.10
CA THR A 57 7.30 7.85 0.91
C THR A 57 7.31 9.08 0.00
N HIS A 58 6.39 10.03 0.19
CA HIS A 58 6.27 11.26 -0.61
C HIS A 58 5.96 12.49 0.28
N SER A 59 6.56 12.54 1.47
CA SER A 59 6.29 13.58 2.48
C SER A 59 7.06 14.89 2.25
N LYS A 60 8.40 14.84 2.23
CA LYS A 60 9.27 16.04 2.11
C LYS A 60 10.46 15.74 1.21
N SER A 61 10.92 16.73 0.44
CA SER A 61 12.05 16.59 -0.49
C SER A 61 13.32 16.11 0.21
N ILE A 62 13.65 16.69 1.37
CA ILE A 62 14.85 16.33 2.15
C ILE A 62 14.87 14.88 2.63
N HIS A 63 13.72 14.21 2.69
CA HIS A 63 13.67 12.79 3.02
C HIS A 63 14.13 11.90 1.85
N LYS A 64 14.06 12.39 0.60
CA LYS A 64 14.26 11.59 -0.62
C LYS A 64 15.46 12.01 -1.47
N LEU A 65 15.89 13.27 -1.36
CA LEU A 65 16.97 13.85 -2.17
C LEU A 65 18.23 12.96 -2.13
N ASP A 66 18.87 12.78 -3.28
CA ASP A 66 20.13 12.03 -3.46
C ASP A 66 20.06 10.51 -3.21
N ILE A 67 18.87 9.92 -3.00
CA ILE A 67 18.71 8.48 -2.77
C ILE A 67 18.06 7.78 -3.98
N PRO A 68 18.66 6.71 -4.53
CA PRO A 68 18.01 5.85 -5.54
C PRO A 68 16.64 5.34 -5.06
N ALA A 69 15.65 5.32 -5.96
CA ALA A 69 14.30 4.87 -5.67
C ALA A 69 13.80 3.86 -6.70
N MET A 70 12.89 3.00 -6.29
CA MET A 70 12.14 2.15 -7.21
C MET A 70 11.18 3.02 -8.03
N PRO A 71 11.04 2.80 -9.34
CA PRO A 71 10.11 3.53 -10.20
C PRO A 71 8.69 2.99 -10.01
N TRP A 72 8.15 3.20 -8.81
CA TRP A 72 6.81 2.82 -8.37
C TRP A 72 5.86 4.03 -8.43
N PRO A 73 4.60 3.83 -8.83
CA PRO A 73 3.65 4.91 -9.03
C PRO A 73 3.18 5.54 -7.70
N CYS A 74 2.86 6.83 -7.79
CA CYS A 74 2.31 7.62 -6.70
C CYS A 74 0.93 8.14 -7.12
N ALA A 75 -0.11 7.79 -6.36
CA ALA A 75 -1.49 8.22 -6.56
C ALA A 75 -1.78 9.51 -5.78
N HIS A 76 -2.91 10.15 -6.12
CA HIS A 76 -3.42 11.31 -5.37
C HIS A 76 -4.07 10.85 -4.06
N PHE A 77 -3.75 11.51 -2.94
CA PHE A 77 -4.50 11.36 -1.68
C PHE A 77 -5.56 12.48 -1.60
N PRO A 78 -6.78 12.23 -1.11
CA PRO A 78 -7.82 13.26 -1.02
C PRO A 78 -7.34 14.53 -0.28
N GLN A 79 -7.62 15.71 -0.84
CA GLN A 79 -7.29 17.00 -0.21
C GLN A 79 -8.58 17.73 0.18
N TYR A 80 -8.99 17.58 1.43
CA TYR A 80 -10.25 18.14 1.89
C TYR A 80 -10.19 19.65 2.14
N LYS A 81 -11.32 20.29 1.86
CA LYS A 81 -11.63 21.65 2.27
C LYS A 81 -12.36 21.64 3.60
N TYR A 82 -12.09 22.67 4.39
CA TYR A 82 -12.65 22.88 5.72
C TYR A 82 -13.38 24.23 5.78
N PRO A 83 -14.46 24.36 6.58
CA PRO A 83 -15.07 23.33 7.43
C PRO A 83 -15.73 22.18 6.64
N LEU A 84 -15.68 20.95 7.15
CA LEU A 84 -16.13 19.75 6.42
C LEU A 84 -17.61 19.82 6.00
N ALA A 85 -18.48 20.27 6.91
CA ALA A 85 -19.92 20.37 6.69
C ALA A 85 -20.30 21.35 5.56
N GLU A 86 -19.43 22.31 5.24
CA GLU A 86 -19.66 23.30 4.18
C GLU A 86 -19.11 22.84 2.81
N ASN A 87 -18.33 21.75 2.78
CA ASN A 87 -17.57 21.31 1.62
C ASN A 87 -17.80 19.83 1.27
N GLU A 88 -18.92 19.25 1.69
CA GLU A 88 -19.22 17.81 1.52
C GLU A 88 -19.11 17.36 0.06
N ARG A 89 -19.65 18.16 -0.87
CA ARG A 89 -19.65 17.85 -2.30
C ARG A 89 -18.23 17.87 -2.87
N GLU A 90 -17.45 18.87 -2.54
CA GLU A 90 -16.06 19.02 -2.97
C GLU A 90 -15.19 17.88 -2.43
N ASN A 91 -15.36 17.52 -1.16
CA ASN A 91 -14.58 16.46 -0.51
C ASN A 91 -14.94 15.07 -1.05
N ALA A 92 -16.23 14.81 -1.31
CA ALA A 92 -16.66 13.59 -1.99
C ALA A 92 -16.11 13.48 -3.42
N GLU A 93 -15.87 14.60 -4.09
CA GLU A 93 -15.24 14.61 -5.42
C GLU A 93 -13.73 14.35 -5.33
N GLU A 94 -13.05 14.83 -4.28
CA GLU A 94 -11.64 14.48 -4.02
C GLU A 94 -11.44 12.99 -3.77
N ASP A 95 -12.36 12.34 -3.05
CA ASP A 95 -12.34 10.89 -2.88
C ASP A 95 -12.43 10.16 -4.22
N LYS A 96 -13.37 10.57 -5.08
CA LYS A 96 -13.54 9.97 -6.41
C LYS A 96 -12.30 10.16 -7.29
N LYS A 97 -11.68 11.35 -7.28
CA LYS A 97 -10.44 11.62 -8.02
C LYS A 97 -9.30 10.74 -7.54
N ALA A 98 -9.12 10.62 -6.22
CA ALA A 98 -8.10 9.78 -5.63
C ALA A 98 -8.30 8.30 -6.04
N LEU A 99 -9.52 7.79 -5.92
CA LEU A 99 -9.89 6.43 -6.32
C LEU A 99 -9.67 6.17 -7.82
N ALA A 100 -10.10 7.10 -8.67
CA ALA A 100 -9.89 7.03 -10.11
C ALA A 100 -8.39 6.96 -10.46
N SER A 101 -7.56 7.77 -9.79
CA SER A 101 -6.10 7.75 -10.00
C SER A 101 -5.48 6.38 -9.69
N VAL A 102 -5.94 5.72 -8.62
CA VAL A 102 -5.49 4.36 -8.27
C VAL A 102 -5.90 3.36 -9.35
N GLU A 103 -7.17 3.39 -9.78
CA GLU A 103 -7.66 2.47 -10.80
C GLU A 103 -6.94 2.68 -12.15
N GLU A 104 -6.71 3.93 -12.56
CA GLU A 104 -5.94 4.26 -13.77
C GLU A 104 -4.50 3.74 -13.72
N ILE A 105 -3.80 3.94 -12.59
CA ILE A 105 -2.44 3.42 -12.39
C ILE A 105 -2.41 1.89 -12.52
N ILE A 106 -3.37 1.18 -11.91
CA ILE A 106 -3.47 -0.28 -12.01
C ILE A 106 -3.60 -0.72 -13.47
N HIS A 107 -4.52 -0.10 -14.22
CA HIS A 107 -4.74 -0.43 -15.63
C HIS A 107 -3.52 -0.10 -16.51
N TYR A 108 -2.87 1.04 -16.27
CA TYR A 108 -1.65 1.44 -16.97
C TYR A 108 -0.53 0.41 -16.80
N HIS A 109 -0.28 -0.01 -15.56
CA HIS A 109 0.79 -0.95 -15.23
C HIS A 109 0.52 -2.37 -15.76
N LYS A 110 -0.73 -2.84 -15.65
CA LYS A 110 -1.15 -4.13 -16.19
C LYS A 110 -0.91 -4.25 -17.70
N LYS A 111 -1.21 -3.20 -18.47
CA LYS A 111 -0.97 -3.17 -19.93
C LYS A 111 0.51 -3.25 -20.31
N ARG A 112 1.42 -2.93 -19.39
CA ARG A 112 2.88 -2.91 -19.62
C ARG A 112 3.61 -4.11 -19.01
N GLY A 113 2.88 -5.09 -18.47
CA GLY A 113 3.47 -6.26 -17.81
C GLY A 113 4.19 -5.97 -16.49
N ARG A 114 4.00 -4.78 -15.91
CA ARG A 114 4.56 -4.37 -14.61
C ARG A 114 3.48 -4.29 -13.56
N ASP A 115 2.84 -5.42 -13.30
CA ASP A 115 1.64 -5.53 -12.46
C ASP A 115 1.80 -4.86 -11.10
N VAL A 116 0.72 -4.22 -10.66
CA VAL A 116 0.61 -3.71 -9.28
C VAL A 116 0.39 -4.90 -8.35
N ALA A 117 1.29 -5.09 -7.39
CA ALA A 117 1.15 -6.12 -6.37
C ALA A 117 0.30 -5.65 -5.19
N GLY A 118 0.41 -4.37 -4.82
CA GLY A 118 -0.32 -3.83 -3.68
C GLY A 118 -0.43 -2.31 -3.68
N VAL A 119 -1.35 -1.81 -2.86
CA VAL A 119 -1.51 -0.41 -2.48
C VAL A 119 -1.12 -0.27 -1.02
N VAL A 120 -0.32 0.74 -0.68
CA VAL A 120 0.10 1.06 0.69
C VAL A 120 -0.42 2.45 1.04
N VAL A 121 -1.13 2.56 2.17
CA VAL A 121 -1.76 3.81 2.59
C VAL A 121 -1.83 3.91 4.12
N GLU A 122 -1.60 5.09 4.66
CA GLU A 122 -1.85 5.41 6.08
C GLU A 122 -3.36 5.68 6.27
N PRO A 123 -4.01 5.22 7.36
CA PRO A 123 -5.39 5.61 7.68
C PRO A 123 -5.57 7.14 7.80
N ILE A 124 -4.55 7.82 8.34
CA ILE A 124 -4.42 9.27 8.39
C ILE A 124 -2.95 9.56 8.09
N GLN A 125 -2.65 10.31 7.03
CA GLN A 125 -1.26 10.60 6.68
C GLN A 125 -0.66 11.52 7.73
N SER A 126 0.42 11.12 8.38
CA SER A 126 0.99 11.92 9.48
C SER A 126 2.02 12.93 8.97
N GLU A 127 3.21 12.47 8.57
CA GLU A 127 4.33 13.35 8.19
C GLU A 127 4.05 14.23 6.95
N GLY A 128 3.06 13.82 6.14
CA GLY A 128 2.54 14.56 5.00
C GLY A 128 1.66 15.76 5.34
N GLY A 129 1.28 15.92 6.61
CA GLY A 129 0.51 17.07 7.09
C GLY A 129 -0.86 16.73 7.66
N ASP A 130 -1.00 15.62 8.40
CA ASP A 130 -2.26 15.20 9.04
C ASP A 130 -3.44 15.17 8.05
N ASN A 131 -3.25 14.53 6.89
CA ASN A 131 -4.28 14.46 5.85
C ASN A 131 -5.27 13.33 6.15
N HIS A 132 -6.55 13.68 6.24
CA HIS A 132 -7.66 12.76 6.47
C HIS A 132 -8.37 12.39 5.15
N ALA A 133 -9.00 11.22 5.14
CA ALA A 133 -9.93 10.80 4.10
C ALA A 133 -11.15 10.10 4.74
N SER A 134 -12.25 10.04 4.00
CA SER A 134 -13.52 9.48 4.45
C SER A 134 -13.46 7.95 4.56
N SER A 135 -14.43 7.38 5.28
CA SER A 135 -14.59 5.91 5.31
C SER A 135 -14.91 5.37 3.91
N GLU A 136 -15.70 6.12 3.15
CA GLU A 136 -16.12 5.83 1.78
C GLU A 136 -14.92 5.73 0.83
N PHE A 137 -13.89 6.59 1.01
CA PHE A 137 -12.64 6.48 0.29
C PHE A 137 -11.95 5.13 0.56
N PHE A 138 -11.75 4.74 1.82
CA PHE A 138 -11.07 3.49 2.15
C PHE A 138 -11.87 2.25 1.72
N GLN A 139 -13.20 2.29 1.83
CA GLN A 139 -14.09 1.24 1.30
C GLN A 139 -13.98 1.12 -0.22
N GLY A 140 -14.00 2.26 -0.93
CA GLY A 140 -13.81 2.32 -2.38
C GLY A 140 -12.43 1.79 -2.79
N LEU A 141 -11.39 2.13 -2.02
CA LEU A 141 -10.02 1.68 -2.28
C LEU A 141 -9.89 0.16 -2.13
N GLN A 142 -10.50 -0.42 -1.09
CA GLN A 142 -10.54 -1.87 -0.92
C GLN A 142 -11.27 -2.54 -2.09
N LYS A 143 -12.42 -2.00 -2.51
CA LYS A 143 -13.18 -2.53 -3.66
C LYS A 143 -12.34 -2.53 -4.94
N ILE A 144 -11.60 -1.45 -5.22
CA ILE A 144 -10.69 -1.35 -6.38
C ILE A 144 -9.57 -2.39 -6.27
N CYS A 145 -8.95 -2.52 -5.09
CA CYS A 145 -7.88 -3.48 -4.85
C CYS A 145 -8.36 -4.92 -5.11
N LYS A 146 -9.47 -5.32 -4.49
CA LYS A 146 -10.05 -6.67 -4.63
C LYS A 146 -10.45 -6.96 -6.08
N LYS A 147 -11.15 -6.04 -6.76
CA LYS A 147 -11.55 -6.18 -8.17
C LYS A 147 -10.36 -6.46 -9.09
N ASN A 148 -9.18 -5.92 -8.77
CA ASN A 148 -8.00 -6.03 -9.62
C ASN A 148 -6.96 -7.06 -9.15
N GLY A 149 -7.24 -7.81 -8.08
CA GLY A 149 -6.28 -8.75 -7.51
C GLY A 149 -4.99 -8.06 -7.03
N VAL A 150 -5.16 -6.90 -6.41
CA VAL A 150 -4.13 -6.07 -5.78
C VAL A 150 -4.35 -6.10 -4.28
N TYR A 151 -3.29 -6.25 -3.48
CA TYR A 151 -3.42 -6.31 -2.02
C TYR A 151 -3.49 -4.90 -1.41
N LEU A 152 -4.35 -4.70 -0.42
CA LEU A 152 -4.44 -3.47 0.36
C LEU A 152 -3.63 -3.60 1.66
N CYS A 153 -2.63 -2.74 1.84
CA CYS A 153 -1.87 -2.64 3.08
C CYS A 153 -2.13 -1.31 3.78
N LEU A 154 -2.60 -1.36 5.03
CA LEU A 154 -2.75 -0.17 5.86
C LEU A 154 -1.53 0.01 6.76
N ASP A 155 -0.88 1.17 6.66
CA ASP A 155 0.25 1.49 7.53
C ASP A 155 -0.22 2.17 8.81
N GLU A 156 -0.37 1.36 9.86
CA GLU A 156 -0.80 1.80 11.18
C GLU A 156 0.38 2.00 12.14
N VAL A 157 1.60 2.17 11.62
CA VAL A 157 2.79 2.48 12.43
C VAL A 157 2.56 3.69 13.32
N GLN A 158 1.82 4.72 12.86
CA GLN A 158 1.53 5.90 13.66
C GLN A 158 0.12 5.93 14.26
N THR A 159 -0.89 5.52 13.49
CA THR A 159 -2.30 5.61 13.88
C THR A 159 -2.75 4.52 14.85
N GLY A 160 -2.06 3.38 14.88
CA GLY A 160 -2.37 2.28 15.77
C GLY A 160 -2.18 2.62 17.26
N CYS A 161 -2.67 1.72 18.11
CA CYS A 161 -2.68 1.79 19.57
C CYS A 161 -3.57 2.87 20.19
N GLY A 162 -4.79 3.04 19.69
CA GLY A 162 -5.85 3.71 20.48
C GLY A 162 -5.98 5.21 20.31
N ALA A 163 -5.03 5.90 19.66
CA ALA A 163 -5.03 7.37 19.61
C ALA A 163 -6.27 7.97 18.91
N THR A 164 -6.90 7.22 18.01
CA THR A 164 -8.14 7.61 17.30
C THR A 164 -9.42 7.17 18.02
N GLY A 165 -9.33 6.60 19.23
CA GLY A 165 -10.46 6.05 19.97
C GLY A 165 -10.79 4.57 19.70
N LYS A 166 -10.09 3.93 18.75
CA LYS A 166 -10.09 2.48 18.51
C LYS A 166 -8.66 1.95 18.48
N PHE A 167 -8.46 0.65 18.72
CA PHE A 167 -7.10 0.12 18.80
C PHE A 167 -6.36 0.31 17.48
N TRP A 168 -7.04 0.06 16.36
CA TRP A 168 -6.60 0.38 15.02
C TRP A 168 -7.51 1.44 14.39
N ALA A 169 -6.94 2.42 13.69
CA ALA A 169 -7.72 3.47 13.06
C ALA A 169 -8.62 2.95 11.94
N HIS A 170 -8.20 1.91 11.21
CA HIS A 170 -9.02 1.34 10.13
C HIS A 170 -10.33 0.73 10.60
N GLU A 171 -10.49 0.43 11.89
CA GLU A 171 -11.75 -0.02 12.46
C GLU A 171 -12.87 1.03 12.33
N TRP A 172 -12.53 2.30 12.12
CA TRP A 172 -13.51 3.35 11.83
C TRP A 172 -14.11 3.25 10.43
N PHE A 173 -13.39 2.64 9.49
CA PHE A 173 -13.76 2.67 8.08
C PHE A 173 -14.85 1.66 7.71
N ASN A 174 -15.19 0.73 8.60
CA ASN A 174 -16.19 -0.32 8.36
C ASN A 174 -15.97 -1.01 7.00
N LEU A 175 -14.72 -1.41 6.74
CA LEU A 175 -14.36 -2.08 5.49
C LEU A 175 -15.18 -3.36 5.30
N PRO A 176 -15.66 -3.66 4.07
CA PRO A 176 -16.38 -4.90 3.77
C PRO A 176 -15.61 -6.17 4.16
N GLU A 177 -14.29 -6.15 4.03
CA GLU A 177 -13.38 -7.22 4.42
C GLU A 177 -12.24 -6.64 5.28
N PRO A 178 -11.50 -7.45 6.06
CA PRO A 178 -10.26 -6.98 6.67
C PRO A 178 -9.24 -6.54 5.60
N PRO A 179 -8.37 -5.55 5.88
CA PRO A 179 -7.24 -5.24 5.01
C PRO A 179 -6.33 -6.45 4.85
N ASP A 180 -5.64 -6.58 3.71
CA ASP A 180 -4.82 -7.76 3.42
C ASP A 180 -3.56 -7.80 4.30
N CYS A 181 -2.95 -6.64 4.56
CA CYS A 181 -1.93 -6.48 5.60
C CYS A 181 -2.04 -5.17 6.37
N VAL A 182 -1.54 -5.18 7.60
CA VAL A 182 -1.39 -3.98 8.41
C VAL A 182 -0.04 -3.98 9.10
N SER A 183 0.75 -2.92 8.88
CA SER A 183 2.01 -2.71 9.60
C SER A 183 1.81 -1.89 10.87
N PHE A 184 2.60 -2.20 11.89
CA PHE A 184 2.57 -1.50 13.17
C PHE A 184 3.97 -1.38 13.77
N SER A 185 4.19 -0.36 14.59
CA SER A 185 5.41 -0.14 15.38
C SER A 185 5.15 0.95 16.43
N LYS A 186 6.13 1.83 16.71
CA LYS A 186 6.04 2.99 17.61
C LYS A 186 5.36 2.64 18.94
N LYS A 187 4.08 2.99 19.10
CA LYS A 187 3.30 2.76 20.33
C LYS A 187 3.18 1.27 20.70
N MET A 188 3.36 0.35 19.74
CA MET A 188 3.37 -1.10 19.96
C MET A 188 4.66 -1.64 20.61
N TYR A 189 5.66 -0.80 20.86
CA TYR A 189 7.04 -1.14 21.28
C TYR A 189 7.85 -1.96 20.25
N LEU A 190 7.26 -3.01 19.70
CA LEU A 190 7.84 -3.81 18.63
C LEU A 190 7.24 -3.43 17.28
N GLY A 191 8.04 -3.58 16.23
CA GLY A 191 7.58 -3.53 14.85
C GLY A 191 7.05 -4.88 14.38
N GLY A 192 6.05 -4.86 13.52
CA GLY A 192 5.50 -6.07 12.92
C GLY A 192 4.44 -5.75 11.88
N TYR A 193 3.83 -6.82 11.37
CA TYR A 193 2.64 -6.72 10.55
C TYR A 193 1.77 -7.95 10.78
N TYR A 194 0.47 -7.78 10.73
CA TYR A 194 -0.46 -8.91 10.58
C TYR A 194 -1.00 -8.92 9.15
N HIS A 195 -1.47 -10.08 8.72
CA HIS A 195 -1.86 -10.31 7.33
C HIS A 195 -2.93 -11.40 7.22
N THR A 196 -3.62 -11.44 6.09
CA THR A 196 -4.53 -12.54 5.72
C THR A 196 -3.76 -13.81 5.37
N GLU A 197 -4.43 -14.97 5.35
CA GLU A 197 -3.77 -16.26 5.06
C GLU A 197 -3.13 -16.29 3.65
N GLU A 198 -3.70 -15.59 2.66
CA GLU A 198 -3.14 -15.50 1.28
C GLU A 198 -1.72 -14.88 1.27
N LEU A 199 -1.41 -14.02 2.23
CA LEU A 199 -0.11 -13.33 2.34
C LEU A 199 0.93 -14.09 3.18
N LYS A 200 0.56 -15.24 3.75
CA LYS A 200 1.43 -16.04 4.60
C LYS A 200 2.58 -16.64 3.79
N PRO A 201 3.85 -16.37 4.16
CA PRO A 201 4.99 -17.01 3.54
C PRO A 201 4.95 -18.53 3.75
N GLN A 202 5.10 -19.29 2.67
CA GLN A 202 5.06 -20.75 2.71
C GLN A 202 6.38 -21.40 3.17
N ALA A 203 7.49 -20.65 3.08
CA ALA A 203 8.82 -21.13 3.44
C ALA A 203 9.43 -20.25 4.55
N THR A 204 10.18 -20.88 5.45
CA THR A 204 11.01 -20.19 6.44
C THR A 204 12.08 -19.32 5.77
N TYR A 205 12.60 -18.30 6.47
CA TYR A 205 13.63 -17.37 5.99
C TYR A 205 13.23 -16.46 4.80
N ARG A 206 11.96 -16.46 4.39
CA ARG A 206 11.49 -15.73 3.20
C ARG A 206 11.12 -14.27 3.49
N ILE A 207 10.79 -13.93 4.74
CA ILE A 207 10.54 -12.54 5.19
C ILE A 207 11.59 -12.11 6.21
#